data_AF-A0A1V5LB24-F1
#
_entry.id   AF-A0A1V5LB24-F1
#
_cell.length_a   1.000
_cell.length_b   1.000
_cell.length_c   1.000
_cell.angle_alpha   90.00
_cell.angle_beta   90.00
_cell.angle_gamma   90.00
#
_symmetry.space_group_name_H-M   'P 1'
#
loop_
_entity.id
_entity.type
_entity.pdbx_description
1 polymer ?
#
loop_
_entity_poly.entity_id
_entity_poly.type
_entity_poly.pdbx_seq_one_letter_code
_entity_poly.pdbx_strand_id
1 'polypeptide(L)'
;MFTFVKHIFSRHECEFNPEDFLSIDKCQADVLLPRLKGFKDNQNSFPSYVKNQQEWQEMIDKMIYSLEYISKNVNGSKDLRCLARSKKALEGYELLSKHFMDLWV
;
A
#
# COMPACT_ATOMS: atom_id res chain seq x y z
N MET A 1 -47.11 2.31 -1.60
CA MET A 1 -46.04 1.33 -1.35
C MET A 1 -44.77 1.84 -2.03
N PHE A 2 -43.67 1.90 -1.28
CA PHE A 2 -42.29 2.27 -1.66
C PHE A 2 -41.97 3.78 -1.83
N THR A 3 -41.57 4.42 -0.71
CA THR A 3 -40.18 4.77 -0.27
C THR A 3 -39.69 6.08 -0.92
N PHE A 4 -39.69 7.22 -0.21
CA PHE A 4 -38.61 7.66 0.69
C PHE A 4 -37.22 7.27 0.17
N VAL A 5 -36.31 8.25 0.05
CA VAL A 5 -34.95 8.18 -0.54
C VAL A 5 -34.85 8.58 -2.03
N LYS A 6 -35.39 9.75 -2.39
CA LYS A 6 -34.92 10.52 -3.58
C LYS A 6 -34.10 11.76 -3.21
N HIS A 7 -33.75 11.93 -1.94
CA HIS A 7 -33.15 13.17 -1.42
C HIS A 7 -31.76 13.01 -0.79
N ILE A 8 -31.10 11.85 -0.91
CA ILE A 8 -29.77 11.60 -0.31
C ILE A 8 -28.64 11.55 -1.36
N PHE A 9 -28.95 11.45 -2.65
CA PHE A 9 -27.93 11.34 -3.72
C PHE A 9 -27.98 12.48 -4.74
N SER A 10 -28.38 13.69 -4.34
CA SER A 10 -28.30 14.88 -5.18
C SER A 10 -27.25 15.82 -4.60
N ARG A 11 -26.14 16.02 -5.34
CA ARG A 11 -25.06 16.99 -5.12
C ARG A 11 -23.92 16.62 -4.16
N HIS A 12 -23.25 15.51 -4.43
CA HIS A 12 -21.79 15.52 -4.39
C HIS A 12 -21.29 14.71 -5.58
N GLU A 13 -21.27 15.34 -6.75
CA GLU A 13 -20.15 15.08 -7.64
C GLU A 13 -18.93 15.55 -6.85
N CYS A 14 -18.32 14.66 -6.06
CA CYS A 14 -16.93 14.85 -5.69
C CYS A 14 -16.22 14.97 -7.04
N GLU A 15 -15.83 16.17 -7.44
CA GLU A 15 -14.74 16.32 -8.38
C GLU A 15 -13.54 15.64 -7.73
N PHE A 16 -13.36 14.36 -8.05
CA PHE A 16 -12.27 13.54 -7.56
C PHE A 16 -10.99 14.09 -8.18
N ASN A 17 -10.20 14.82 -7.40
CA ASN A 17 -8.89 15.30 -7.84
C ASN A 17 -7.90 14.13 -7.76
N PRO A 18 -7.18 13.76 -8.83
CA PRO A 18 -6.12 12.75 -8.78
C PRO A 18 -5.04 13.03 -7.72
N GLU A 19 -4.84 14.30 -7.37
CA GLU A 19 -3.96 14.71 -6.26
C GLU A 19 -4.46 14.22 -4.89
N ASP A 20 -5.77 14.03 -4.71
CA ASP A 20 -6.35 13.51 -3.47
C ASP A 20 -6.00 12.03 -3.29
N PHE A 21 -5.95 11.23 -4.37
CA PHE A 21 -5.48 9.84 -4.31
C PHE A 21 -3.99 9.74 -3.99
N LEU A 22 -3.18 10.63 -4.57
CA LEU A 22 -1.76 10.75 -4.25
C LEU A 22 -1.53 11.12 -2.77
N SER A 23 -2.47 11.87 -2.18
CA SER A 23 -2.46 12.15 -0.74
C SER A 23 -2.79 10.91 0.09
N ILE A 24 -3.70 10.04 -0.36
CA ILE A 24 -4.09 8.82 0.36
C ILE A 24 -2.95 7.79 0.36
N ASP A 25 -2.34 7.53 -0.79
CA ASP A 25 -1.22 6.58 -0.90
C ASP A 25 -0.03 7.03 -0.04
N LYS A 26 0.22 8.35 -0.01
CA LYS A 26 1.23 8.94 0.88
C LYS A 26 0.85 8.79 2.35
N CYS A 27 -0.40 9.09 2.73
CA CYS A 27 -0.87 8.89 4.10
C CYS A 27 -0.71 7.43 4.55
N GLN A 28 -1.05 6.48 3.67
CA GLN A 28 -0.87 5.06 3.94
C GLN A 28 0.61 4.71 4.10
N ALA A 29 1.49 5.21 3.23
CA ALA A 29 2.93 5.01 3.37
C ALA A 29 3.47 5.57 4.68
N ASP A 30 3.08 6.78 5.07
CA ASP A 30 3.55 7.42 6.31
C ASP A 30 3.15 6.63 7.57
N VAL A 31 1.99 5.94 7.54
CA VAL A 31 1.53 5.09 8.66
C VAL A 31 2.17 3.69 8.62
N LEU A 32 2.20 3.04 7.44
CA LEU A 32 2.58 1.64 7.33
C LEU A 32 4.10 1.42 7.29
N LEU A 33 4.86 2.39 6.77
CA LEU A 33 6.31 2.27 6.65
C LEU A 33 7.03 2.11 8.01
N PRO A 34 6.81 2.97 9.04
CA PRO A 34 7.46 2.77 10.33
C PRO A 34 7.04 1.46 10.99
N ARG A 35 5.78 1.03 10.81
CA ARG A 35 5.29 -0.24 11.34
C ARG A 35 5.99 -1.44 10.69
N LEU A 36 6.12 -1.46 9.36
CA LEU A 36 6.80 -2.54 8.64
C LEU A 36 8.29 -2.62 9.00
N LYS A 37 8.97 -1.48 9.16
CA LYS A 37 10.36 -1.44 9.63
C LYS A 37 10.49 -2.02 11.03
N GLY A 38 9.63 -1.58 11.95
CA GLY A 38 9.60 -2.14 13.31
C GLY A 38 9.22 -3.62 13.35
N PHE A 39 8.31 -4.07 12.48
CA PHE A 39 7.93 -5.48 12.35
C PHE A 39 9.10 -6.32 11.83
N LYS A 40 9.87 -5.80 10.86
CA LYS A 40 11.08 -6.45 10.34
C LYS A 40 12.14 -6.66 11.42
N ASP A 41 12.40 -5.63 12.22
CA ASP A 41 13.46 -5.63 13.23
C ASP A 41 13.13 -6.53 14.43
N ASN A 42 11.85 -6.74 14.73
CA ASN A 42 11.38 -7.50 15.90
C ASN A 42 10.80 -8.89 15.54
N GLN A 43 11.05 -9.37 14.32
CA GLN A 43 10.33 -10.51 13.78
C GLN A 43 10.87 -11.87 14.27
N ASN A 44 10.05 -12.59 15.04
CA ASN A 44 10.30 -13.97 15.47
C ASN A 44 9.33 -14.99 14.86
N SER A 45 8.42 -14.54 13.99
CA SER A 45 7.37 -15.36 13.41
C SER A 45 7.07 -14.97 11.95
N PHE A 46 6.53 -15.93 11.21
CA PHE A 46 6.08 -15.77 9.85
C PHE A 46 4.80 -16.61 9.65
N PRO A 47 3.96 -16.28 8.66
CA PRO A 47 2.75 -17.06 8.40
C PRO A 47 3.09 -18.50 8.06
N SER A 48 2.31 -19.45 8.57
CA SER A 48 2.60 -20.90 8.45
C SER A 48 2.62 -21.43 7.01
N TYR A 49 2.03 -20.69 6.07
CA TYR A 49 2.00 -21.03 4.66
C TYR A 49 3.19 -20.44 3.87
N VAL A 50 4.02 -19.58 4.47
CA VAL A 50 5.28 -19.11 3.88
C VAL A 50 6.36 -20.15 4.18
N LYS A 51 7.26 -20.42 3.22
CA LYS A 51 8.17 -21.56 3.28
C LYS A 51 9.14 -21.47 4.46
N ASN A 52 9.64 -20.26 4.73
CA ASN A 52 10.62 -20.00 5.78
C ASN A 52 10.69 -18.50 6.08
N GLN A 53 11.36 -18.17 7.19
CA GLN A 53 11.60 -16.80 7.66
C GLN A 53 12.31 -15.93 6.61
N GLN A 54 13.22 -16.49 5.81
CA GLN A 54 13.95 -15.72 4.81
C GLN A 54 13.03 -15.24 3.68
N GLU A 55 12.18 -16.11 3.14
CA GLU A 55 11.19 -15.74 2.13
C GLU A 55 10.25 -14.64 2.66
N TRP A 56 9.82 -14.76 3.93
CA TRP A 56 8.99 -13.74 4.56
C TRP A 56 9.70 -12.39 4.66
N GLN A 57 10.96 -12.37 5.08
CA GLN A 57 11.77 -11.16 5.16
C GLN A 57 11.96 -10.51 3.78
N GLU A 58 12.18 -11.30 2.74
CA GLU A 58 12.27 -10.80 1.36
C GLU A 58 10.94 -10.19 0.88
N MET A 59 9.81 -10.75 1.27
CA MET A 59 8.48 -10.19 0.98
C MET A 59 8.27 -8.85 1.73
N ILE A 60 8.61 -8.78 3.01
CA ILE A 60 8.56 -7.54 3.81
C ILE A 60 9.44 -6.45 3.17
N ASP A 61 10.63 -6.79 2.70
CA ASP A 61 11.51 -5.84 2.02
C ASP A 61 10.92 -5.28 0.72
N LYS A 62 10.19 -6.09 -0.04
CA LYS A 62 9.44 -5.62 -1.21
C LYS A 62 8.31 -4.66 -0.81
N MET A 63 7.57 -4.97 0.26
CA MET A 63 6.52 -4.09 0.79
C MET A 63 7.08 -2.74 1.23
N ILE A 64 8.18 -2.74 2.00
CA ILE A 64 8.87 -1.52 2.43
C ILE A 64 9.33 -0.71 1.20
N TYR A 65 9.98 -1.36 0.24
CA TYR A 65 10.42 -0.69 -0.99
C TYR A 65 9.26 -0.01 -1.73
N SER A 66 8.10 -0.66 -1.81
CA SER A 66 6.90 -0.10 -2.43
C SER A 66 6.45 1.19 -1.76
N LEU A 67 6.30 1.17 -0.43
CA LEU A 67 5.85 2.34 0.32
C LEU A 67 6.89 3.47 0.30
N GLU A 68 8.19 3.16 0.35
CA GLU A 68 9.24 4.17 0.18
C GLU A 68 9.19 4.79 -1.22
N TYR A 69 8.89 3.98 -2.24
CA TYR A 69 8.77 4.46 -3.60
C TYR A 69 7.57 5.38 -3.77
N ILE A 70 6.41 5.02 -3.22
CA ILE A 70 5.18 5.84 -3.21
C ILE A 70 5.42 7.17 -2.48
N SER A 71 5.99 7.11 -1.27
CA SER A 71 6.28 8.31 -0.46
C SER A 71 7.21 9.29 -1.17
N LYS A 72 8.18 8.79 -1.96
CA LYS A 72 9.18 9.61 -2.69
C LYS A 72 8.72 10.06 -4.09
N ASN A 73 7.85 9.32 -4.77
CA ASN A 73 7.51 9.54 -6.19
C ASN A 73 6.09 10.04 -6.43
N VAL A 74 5.64 11.00 -5.62
CA VAL A 74 4.31 11.63 -5.75
C VAL A 74 4.10 12.31 -7.13
N ASN A 75 5.19 12.64 -7.85
CA ASN A 75 5.14 13.44 -9.09
C ASN A 75 5.50 12.68 -10.39
N GLY A 76 5.40 11.34 -10.39
CA GLY A 76 5.41 10.46 -11.58
C GLY A 76 6.27 10.88 -12.80
N SER A 77 7.58 10.55 -12.81
CA SER A 77 8.40 10.72 -14.02
C SER A 77 8.24 9.52 -14.99
N LYS A 78 8.24 9.77 -16.31
CA LYS A 78 8.08 8.73 -17.36
C LYS A 78 9.41 8.09 -17.82
N ASP A 79 10.43 8.00 -16.95
CA ASP A 79 11.69 7.31 -17.26
C ASP A 79 11.47 5.77 -17.29
N LEU A 80 12.11 5.03 -18.21
CA LEU A 80 12.14 3.56 -18.23
C LEU A 80 12.63 2.96 -16.90
N ARG A 81 13.57 3.64 -16.22
CA ARG A 81 13.99 3.30 -14.85
C ARG A 81 12.86 3.52 -13.85
N CYS A 82 12.02 4.53 -14.06
CA CYS A 82 10.81 4.76 -13.28
C CYS A 82 9.79 3.64 -13.50
N LEU A 83 9.64 3.14 -14.73
CA LEU A 83 8.77 1.99 -15.05
C LEU A 83 9.25 0.68 -14.39
N ALA A 84 10.56 0.40 -14.42
CA ALA A 84 11.10 -0.78 -13.74
C ALA A 84 10.94 -0.69 -12.21
N ARG A 85 11.17 0.52 -11.65
CA ARG A 85 10.95 0.78 -10.23
C ARG A 85 9.47 0.71 -9.86
N SER A 86 8.56 1.17 -10.72
CA SER A 86 7.12 1.11 -10.49
C SER A 86 6.60 -0.32 -10.54
N LYS A 87 7.11 -1.19 -11.41
CA LYS A 87 6.79 -2.63 -11.40
C LYS A 87 7.19 -3.30 -10.09
N LYS A 88 8.43 -3.05 -9.63
CA LYS A 88 8.89 -3.57 -8.33
C LYS A 88 8.07 -3.01 -7.17
N ALA A 89 7.70 -1.73 -7.23
CA ALA A 89 6.84 -1.12 -6.23
C ALA A 89 5.42 -1.74 -6.25
N LEU A 90 4.86 -2.00 -7.43
CA LEU A 90 3.56 -2.64 -7.57
C LEU A 90 3.57 -4.05 -6.97
N GLU A 91 4.59 -4.86 -7.27
CA GLU A 91 4.77 -6.19 -6.68
C GLU A 91 4.79 -6.13 -5.14
N GLY A 92 5.54 -5.18 -4.58
CA GLY A 92 5.57 -4.97 -3.13
C GLY A 92 4.22 -4.53 -2.54
N TYR A 93 3.45 -3.75 -3.28
CA TYR A 93 2.13 -3.28 -2.85
C TYR A 93 1.09 -4.41 -2.89
N GLU A 94 1.13 -5.26 -3.91
CA GLU A 94 0.29 -6.45 -4.00
C GLU A 94 0.57 -7.43 -2.86
N LEU A 95 1.85 -7.62 -2.51
CA LEU A 95 2.26 -8.41 -1.34
C LEU A 95 1.71 -7.80 -0.04
N LEU A 96 1.82 -6.48 0.11
CA LEU A 96 1.28 -5.76 1.28
C LEU A 96 -0.23 -5.98 1.41
N SER A 97 -0.98 -5.84 0.31
CA SER A 97 -2.42 -6.06 0.29
C SER A 97 -2.79 -7.50 0.67
N LYS A 98 -2.07 -8.48 0.11
CA LYS A 98 -2.30 -9.90 0.38
C LYS A 98 -2.02 -10.30 1.83
N HIS A 99 -0.97 -9.73 2.42
CA HIS A 99 -0.48 -10.10 3.75
C HIS A 99 -0.77 -9.08 4.84
N PHE A 100 -1.63 -8.10 4.57
CA PHE A 100 -1.88 -6.99 5.48
C PHE A 100 -2.25 -7.47 6.89
N MET A 101 -3.10 -8.49 6.99
CA MET A 101 -3.54 -9.05 8.28
C MET A 101 -2.44 -9.79 9.03
N ASP A 102 -1.48 -10.38 8.31
CA ASP A 102 -0.35 -11.11 8.91
C ASP A 102 0.66 -10.18 9.61
N LEU A 103 0.58 -8.86 9.37
CA LEU A 103 1.42 -7.83 9.99
C LEU A 103 0.93 -7.39 11.38
N TRP A 104 -0.22 -7.91 11.81
CA TRP A 104 -0.89 -7.54 13.06
C TRP A 104 -0.94 -8.67 14.10
N VAL A 105 -0.22 -9.76 13.83
CA VAL A 105 -0.13 -10.95 14.70
C VAL A 105 1.07 -10.85 15.64
#